data_AF-H0ACV0-F1
#
_entry.id   AF-H0ACV0-F1
#
_cell.length_a   1.000
_cell.length_b   1.000
_cell.length_c   1.000
_cell.angle_alpha   90.00
_cell.angle_beta   90.00
_cell.angle_gamma   90.00
#
_symmetry.space_group_name_H-M   'P 1'
#
loop_
_entity.id
_entity.type
_entity.pdbx_description
1 polymer ?
#
loop_
_entity_poly.entity_id
_entity_poly.type
_entity_poly.pdbx_seq_one_letter_code
_entity_poly.pdbx_strand_id
1 'polypeptide(L)' 'MWEEEKLVHGDLSEYNILVEEDELVWIDFSQGVHESHPEARKLLERDIKNIVNFFNSQGANRGLEKALNSVIPRR' A
#
# COMPACT_ATOMS: atom_id res chain seq x y z
N MET A 1 -7.58 -2.45 5.58
CA MET A 1 -6.29 -2.63 6.31
C MET A 1 -5.87 -1.39 7.09
N TRP A 2 -5.48 -0.28 6.46
CA TRP A 2 -5.09 0.93 7.21
C TRP A 2 -6.23 1.53 8.02
N GLU A 3 -7.35 1.87 7.38
CA GLU A 3 -8.45 2.57 8.07
C GLU A 3 -9.21 1.66 9.05
N GLU A 4 -9.54 0.44 8.64
CA GLU A 4 -10.36 -0.49 9.41
C GLU A 4 -9.54 -1.30 10.44
N GLU A 5 -8.40 -1.86 10.03
CA GLU A 5 -7.61 -2.80 10.85
C GLU A 5 -6.41 -2.14 11.53
N LYS A 6 -6.11 -0.87 11.23
CA LYS A 6 -4.94 -0.13 11.74
C LYS A 6 -3.61 -0.82 11.45
N LEU A 7 -3.52 -1.51 10.32
CA LEU A 7 -2.33 -2.23 9.88
C LEU A 7 -1.73 -1.60 8.62
N VAL A 8 -0.40 -1.69 8.54
CA VAL A 8 0.42 -1.35 7.37
C VAL A 8 1.19 -2.60 6.99
N HIS A 9 1.22 -2.94 5.70
CA HIS A 9 1.96 -4.11 5.21
C HIS A 9 3.46 -3.95 5.43
N GLY A 10 3.98 -2.75 5.24
CA GLY A 10 5.37 -2.39 5.58
C GLY A 10 6.40 -2.86 4.56
N ASP A 11 5.97 -3.56 3.51
CA ASP A 11 6.78 -3.92 2.34
C ASP A 11 5.94 -4.25 1.10
N LEU A 12 4.81 -3.57 0.90
CA LEU A 12 3.89 -3.88 -0.20
C LEU A 12 4.52 -3.55 -1.57
N SER A 13 4.38 -4.48 -2.52
CA SER A 13 4.83 -4.37 -3.91
C SER A 13 4.03 -5.30 -4.82
N GLU A 14 4.31 -5.32 -6.12
CA GLU A 14 3.74 -6.27 -7.06
C GLU A 14 4.11 -7.73 -6.78
N TYR A 15 5.19 -7.98 -6.02
CA TYR A 15 5.68 -9.33 -5.75
C TYR A 15 4.91 -10.04 -4.63
N ASN A 16 4.18 -9.31 -3.79
CA ASN A 16 3.39 -9.84 -2.68
C ASN A 16 1.89 -9.63 -2.83
N ILE A 17 1.44 -9.40 -4.07
CA ILE A 17 0.04 -9.41 -4.46
C ILE A 17 -0.17 -10.53 -5.48
N LEU A 18 -0.92 -11.55 -5.08
CA LEU A 18 -1.36 -12.61 -5.97
C LEU A 18 -2.70 -12.21 -6.61
N VAL A 19 -2.94 -12.74 -7.81
CA VAL A 19 -4.22 -12.64 -8.50
C VAL A 19 -4.81 -14.04 -8.58
N GLU A 20 -5.92 -14.27 -7.90
CA GLU A 20 -6.63 -15.54 -7.87
C GLU A 20 -8.10 -15.28 -8.18
N GLU A 21 -8.63 -15.90 -9.25
CA GLU A 21 -10.04 -15.76 -9.67
C GLU A 21 -10.53 -14.29 -9.78
N ASP A 22 -9.70 -13.42 -10.38
CA ASP A 22 -9.93 -11.96 -10.51
C ASP A 22 -9.94 -11.18 -9.16
N GLU A 23 -9.61 -11.84 -8.05
CA GLU A 23 -9.42 -11.20 -6.75
C GLU A 23 -7.93 -10.98 -6.45
N LEU A 24 -7.65 -9.90 -5.70
CA LEU A 24 -6.30 -9.58 -5.24
C LEU A 24 -6.09 -10.14 -3.83
N VAL A 25 -5.08 -11.01 -3.68
CA VAL A 25 -4.71 -11.60 -2.39
C VAL A 25 -3.35 -11.06 -1.97
N TRP A 26 -3.29 -10.41 -0.80
CA TRP A 26 -2.04 -9.90 -0.25
C TRP A 26 -1.40 -10.97 0.63
N ILE A 27 -0.09 -11.16 0.47
CA ILE A 27 0.68 -12.18 1.18
C ILE A 27 1.93 -11.58 1.82
N ASP A 28 2.66 -12.35 2.63
CA ASP A 28 3.92 -11.95 3.27
C ASP A 28 3.84 -10.69 4.15
N PHE A 29 3.11 -10.82 5.27
CA PHE A 29 2.99 -9.79 6.30
C PHE A 29 4.15 -9.77 7.31
N SER A 30 5.30 -10.37 6.97
CA SER A 30 6.42 -10.49 7.91
C SER A 30 6.98 -9.15 8.39
N GLN A 31 6.84 -8.09 7.57
CA GLN A 31 7.21 -6.70 7.90
C GLN A 31 6.01 -5.82 8.30
N GLY A 32 4.82 -6.42 8.49
CA GLY A 32 3.60 -5.72 8.84
C GLY A 32 3.65 -5.08 10.22
N VAL A 33 3.15 -3.85 10.34
CA VAL A 33 3.13 -3.10 11.61
C VAL A 33 1.75 -2.50 11.88
N HIS A 34 1.44 -2.33 13.17
CA HIS A 34 0.28 -1.57 13.63
C HIS A 34 0.50 -0.06 13.48
N GLU A 35 -0.58 0.74 13.36
CA GLU A 35 -0.54 2.19 13.15
C GLU A 35 0.22 2.94 14.26
N SER A 36 0.29 2.36 15.46
CA SER A 36 1.02 2.92 16.60
C SER A 36 2.54 2.84 16.46
N HIS A 37 3.06 2.08 15.50
CA HIS A 37 4.50 2.01 15.25
C HIS A 37 5.00 3.38 14.77
N PRO A 38 6.13 3.91 15.29
CA PRO A 38 6.60 5.27 14.95
C PRO A 38 6.76 5.52 13.45
N GLU A 39 7.16 4.49 12.70
CA GLU A 39 7.38 4.56 11.26
C GLU A 39 6.17 4.12 10.42
N ALA A 40 5.02 3.76 11.01
CA ALA A 40 3.88 3.19 10.29
C ALA A 40 3.44 4.05 9.10
N ARG A 41 3.34 5.37 9.31
CA ARG A 41 2.95 6.30 8.25
C ARG A 41 3.94 6.33 7.09
N LYS A 42 5.24 6.36 7.39
CA LYS A 42 6.30 6.37 6.37
C LYS A 42 6.32 5.07 5.58
N LEU A 43 6.10 3.94 6.26
CA LEU A 43 5.98 2.63 5.63
C LEU A 43 4.75 2.58 4.70
N LEU A 44 3.60 3.10 5.13
CA LEU A 44 2.40 3.18 4.30
C LEU A 44 2.61 4.07 3.07
N GLU A 45 3.25 5.22 3.22
CA GLU A 45 3.59 6.10 2.09
C GLU A 45 4.52 5.40 1.09
N ARG A 46 5.46 4.57 1.57
CA ARG A 46 6.33 3.74 0.73
C ARG A 46 5.53 2.69 -0.04
N ASP A 47 4.67 1.95 0.66
CA ASP A 47 3.81 0.92 0.09
C ASP A 47 2.94 1.50 -1.05
N ILE A 48 2.27 2.63 -0.79
CA ILE A 48 1.45 3.33 -1.81
C ILE A 48 2.31 3.74 -3.01
N LYS A 49 3.51 4.29 -2.76
CA LYS A 49 4.42 4.72 -3.82
C LYS A 49 4.87 3.54 -4.70
N ASN A 50 5.18 2.39 -4.10
CA ASN A 50 5.57 1.19 -4.84
C ASN A 50 4.47 0.76 -5.81
N ILE A 51 3.23 0.65 -5.31
CA ILE A 51 2.08 0.26 -6.13
C ILE A 51 1.79 1.27 -7.24
N VAL A 52 1.80 2.57 -6.93
CA VAL A 52 1.60 3.61 -7.95
C VAL A 52 2.67 3.53 -9.03
N ASN A 53 3.94 3.37 -8.65
CA ASN A 53 5.05 3.27 -9.59
C ASN A 53 4.93 2.03 -10.48
N PHE A 54 4.60 0.89 -9.90
CA PHE A 54 4.37 -0.35 -10.64
C PHE A 54 3.30 -0.16 -11.71
N PHE A 55 2.09 0.26 -11.33
CA PHE A 55 1.01 0.45 -12.30
C PHE A 55 1.33 1.55 -13.33
N ASN A 56 2.02 2.62 -12.93
CA ASN A 56 2.44 3.65 -13.88
C ASN A 56 3.46 3.13 -14.90
N SER A 57 4.36 2.22 -14.49
CA SER A 57 5.27 1.55 -15.43
C SER A 57 4.54 0.67 -16.45
N GLN A 58 3.34 0.19 -16.10
CA GLN A 58 2.45 -0.57 -16.98
C GLN A 58 1.50 0.30 -17.81
N GLY A 59 1.67 1.64 -17.77
CA GLY A 59 0.87 2.58 -18.54
C GLY A 59 -0.38 3.11 -17.83
N ALA A 60 -0.58 2.79 -16.54
CA ALA A 60 -1.54 3.55 -15.74
C ALA A 60 -1.05 5.00 -15.61
N ASN A 61 -1.94 5.97 -15.65
CA ASN A 61 -1.57 7.38 -15.43
C ASN A 61 -2.13 7.84 -14.08
N ARG A 62 -1.56 7.32 -12.99
CA ARG A 62 -2.02 7.58 -11.61
C ARG A 62 -1.07 8.56 -10.91
N GLY A 63 -1.59 9.71 -10.48
CA GLY A 63 -0.84 10.67 -9.67
C GLY A 63 -0.60 10.17 -8.24
N LEU A 64 0.66 10.16 -7.80
CA LEU A 64 1.05 9.72 -6.45
C LEU A 64 0.37 10.53 -5.34
N GLU A 65 0.33 11.86 -5.46
CA GLU A 65 -0.32 12.73 -4.47
C GLU A 65 -1.81 12.39 -4.32
N LYS A 66 -2.50 12.15 -5.44
CA LYS A 66 -3.92 11.76 -5.43
C LYS A 66 -4.12 10.39 -4.75
N ALA A 67 -3.23 9.43 -4.99
CA ALA A 67 -3.29 8.12 -4.35
C ALA A 67 -3.05 8.22 -2.83
N LEU A 68 -2.03 8.97 -2.42
CA LEU A 68 -1.73 9.23 -1.01
C LEU A 68 -2.92 9.88 -0.30
N ASN A 69 -3.50 10.93 -0.87
CA ASN A 69 -4.64 11.63 -0.27
C ASN A 69 -5.92 10.76 -0.20
N SER A 70 -6.06 9.75 -1.07
CA SER A 70 -7.19 8.81 -1.02
C SER A 70 -7.09 7.74 0.06
N VAL A 71 -5.88 7.48 0.58
CA VAL A 71 -5.64 6.43 1.60
C VAL A 71 -5.27 7.05 2.96
N ILE A 72 -4.61 8.21 2.94
CA ILE A 72 -4.19 8.97 4.11
C ILE A 72 -4.90 10.33 4.05
N PRO A 73 -6.16 10.45 4.50
CA PRO A 73 -6.83 11.72 4.54
C PRO A 73 -6.04 12.69 5.43
N ARG A 74 -5.75 13.89 4.92
CA ARG A 74 -5.33 15.00 5.78
C ARG A 74 -6.53 15.36 6.65
N ARG A 75 -6.44 15.08 7.96
CA ARG A 75 -7.39 15.63 8.94
C ARG A 75 -7.35 17.15 8.94
#